data_AF-B4IY72-F1
#
_entry.id   AF-B4IY72-F1
#
_cell.length_a   1.000
_cell.length_b   1.000
_cell.length_c   1.000
_cell.angle_alpha   90.00
_cell.angle_beta   90.00
_cell.angle_gamma   90.00
#
_symmetry.space_group_name_H-M   'P 1'
#
loop_
_entity.id
_entity.type
_entity.pdbx_description
1 polymer ?
#
loop_
_entity_poly.entity_id
_entity_poly.type
_entity_poly.pdbx_seq_one_letter_code
_entity_poly.pdbx_strand_id
1 'polypeptide(L)'
;MNAVIALCHFCEAHGPCAIFCTQTLRDTKVEDLVNVEQQQQQGQKTCSACNYTLGRNNSSAIYSKDTESGATFVSTKVAALPEVANLVKQAAVRSLSCEINTNAKDGDGGFVFFGDSARGHILSHTFRVNDLQARGYYQLFSIIVLMKDKYFLLNTKPFLAEHLRKVSAELQAGAQRTKAAEELNYSARQRRLSGAQFLMPTPRSLLELTGEEHVFAQLHSHFAWILLAGSRFLTEHVTFGNLPWLPPQSSTRPPAQRLTYNSSTLPMIQMYEETIDDPEQEEFFSLRHIKTVVRKEDFATVCYCALTGVKIIVRGAPERTFRFMVCLKKLLPEPMHNLMRIDAQHQHSISSEYKIISVSNDIAVPIASSSVFRIDFLDKHVNGNDIVSVKWPGELPRKIPDLMVKLQKAVQAVDEKTFTELVLNKQTKVLIEEWKNKVICLNHAKSGSVQAKLKKVLGVQPQDQPIVNYWSTHLH
;
A
#
# COMPACT_ATOMS: atom_id res chain seq x y z
N MET A 1 5.97 -13.53 7.57
CA MET A 1 4.97 -14.56 7.31
C MET A 1 4.17 -14.65 8.59
N ASN A 2 2.83 -14.58 8.56
CA ASN A 2 2.07 -14.74 9.80
C ASN A 2 1.88 -16.23 10.09
N ALA A 3 2.86 -16.80 10.78
CA ALA A 3 2.93 -18.23 11.10
C ALA A 3 3.58 -18.42 12.48
N VAL A 4 3.34 -19.58 13.07
CA VAL A 4 4.08 -20.05 14.25
C VAL A 4 4.94 -21.22 13.85
N ILE A 5 6.25 -21.13 14.13
CA ILE A 5 7.19 -22.23 13.97
C ILE A 5 7.48 -22.78 15.36
N ALA A 6 7.25 -24.07 15.58
CA ALA A 6 7.52 -24.69 16.87
C ALA A 6 8.36 -25.96 16.73
N LEU A 7 9.34 -26.11 17.61
CA LEU A 7 10.07 -27.35 17.83
C LEU A 7 9.32 -28.16 18.89
N CYS A 8 8.95 -29.38 18.50
CA CYS A 8 8.25 -30.35 19.30
C CYS A 8 9.14 -31.55 19.58
N HIS A 9 8.91 -32.20 20.72
CA HIS A 9 9.64 -33.36 21.19
C HIS A 9 8.68 -34.40 21.77
N PHE A 10 8.93 -35.67 21.48
CA PHE A 10 8.24 -36.78 22.12
C PHE A 10 8.96 -37.17 23.42
N CYS A 11 8.47 -36.66 24.55
CA CYS A 11 9.02 -37.03 25.85
C CYS A 11 8.44 -38.36 26.34
N GLU A 12 9.28 -39.30 26.76
CA GLU A 12 8.80 -40.57 27.33
C GLU A 12 7.99 -40.38 28.61
N ALA A 13 8.24 -39.31 29.38
CA ALA A 13 7.52 -39.02 30.62
C ALA A 13 6.21 -38.23 30.40
N HIS A 14 6.19 -37.29 29.45
CA HIS A 14 5.07 -36.35 29.27
C HIS A 14 4.32 -36.50 27.94
N GLY A 15 4.83 -37.34 27.04
CA GLY A 15 4.33 -37.48 25.67
C GLY A 15 4.77 -36.34 24.74
N PRO A 16 4.06 -36.15 23.62
CA PRO A 16 4.30 -35.09 22.66
C PRO A 16 4.12 -33.70 23.27
N CYS A 17 5.12 -32.84 23.16
CA CYS A 17 5.04 -31.45 23.61
C CYS A 17 5.82 -30.50 22.70
N ALA A 18 5.40 -29.24 22.65
CA ALA A 18 6.20 -28.17 22.09
C ALA A 18 7.17 -27.65 23.16
N ILE A 19 8.45 -27.50 22.80
CA ILE A 19 9.50 -27.03 23.71
C ILE A 19 10.01 -25.64 23.36
N PHE A 20 9.79 -25.18 22.12
CA PHE A 20 10.25 -23.88 21.65
C PHE A 20 9.37 -23.39 20.50
N CYS A 21 8.72 -22.24 20.67
CA CYS A 21 7.78 -21.67 19.71
C CYS A 21 8.23 -20.25 19.32
N THR A 22 8.36 -19.97 18.03
CA THR A 22 8.66 -18.64 17.49
C THR A 22 7.48 -18.10 16.69
N GLN A 23 7.12 -16.84 16.94
CA GLN A 23 6.00 -16.16 16.31
C GLN A 23 6.37 -14.73 15.92
N THR A 24 5.69 -14.21 14.90
CA THR A 24 5.84 -12.81 14.46
C THR A 24 4.75 -11.95 15.09
N LEU A 25 5.13 -10.81 15.66
CA LEU A 25 4.23 -9.82 16.25
C LEU A 25 4.48 -8.47 15.58
N ARG A 26 3.42 -7.85 15.06
CA ARG A 26 3.51 -6.58 14.33
C ARG A 26 3.04 -5.38 15.17
N ASP A 27 2.07 -5.57 16.06
CA ASP A 27 1.45 -4.48 16.83
C ASP A 27 1.28 -4.77 18.34
N THR A 28 1.72 -5.94 18.81
CA THR A 28 1.61 -6.32 20.23
C THR A 28 2.73 -5.69 21.03
N LYS A 29 2.41 -4.94 22.10
CA LYS A 29 3.42 -4.46 23.03
C LYS A 29 4.07 -5.67 23.71
N VAL A 30 5.39 -5.72 23.70
CA VAL A 30 6.18 -6.82 24.31
C VAL A 30 5.87 -6.93 25.81
N GLU A 31 5.56 -5.81 26.46
CA GLU A 31 5.18 -5.71 27.87
C GLU A 31 3.95 -6.55 28.24
N ASP A 32 2.98 -6.67 27.34
CA ASP A 32 1.74 -7.44 27.58
C ASP A 32 2.00 -8.96 27.59
N LEU A 33 3.09 -9.41 26.97
CA LEU A 33 3.43 -10.84 26.81
C LEU A 33 4.18 -11.40 28.01
N VAL A 34 5.00 -10.58 28.66
CA VAL A 34 5.77 -10.95 29.86
C VAL A 34 4.83 -11.31 31.02
N ASN A 35 3.68 -10.62 31.12
CA ASN A 35 2.66 -10.89 32.15
C ASN A 35 1.91 -12.22 31.91
N VAL A 36 1.74 -12.63 30.65
CA VAL A 36 1.05 -13.88 30.28
C VAL A 36 1.90 -15.11 30.61
N GLU A 37 3.23 -15.03 30.42
CA GLU A 37 4.14 -16.12 30.78
C GLU A 37 4.16 -16.41 32.29
N GLN A 38 4.14 -15.35 33.12
CA GLN A 38 4.15 -15.50 34.58
C GLN A 38 2.87 -16.18 35.12
N GLN A 39 1.72 -15.95 34.47
CA GLN A 39 0.45 -16.57 34.85
C GLN A 39 0.33 -18.02 34.36
N GLN A 40 0.91 -18.37 33.22
CA GLN A 40 0.83 -19.74 32.65
C GLN A 40 1.82 -20.74 33.26
N GLN A 41 2.91 -20.29 33.90
CA GLN A 41 3.94 -21.17 34.48
C GLN A 41 3.66 -21.60 35.94
N GLN A 42 2.65 -21.02 36.61
CA GLN A 42 2.26 -21.42 37.96
C GLN A 42 1.49 -22.76 37.94
N GLY A 43 2.21 -23.89 37.88
CA GLY A 43 1.63 -25.19 38.24
C GLY A 43 2.21 -26.47 37.64
N GLN A 44 3.08 -26.42 36.62
CA GLN A 44 3.58 -27.64 35.96
C GLN A 44 5.08 -27.86 36.17
N LYS A 45 5.44 -28.83 37.03
CA LYS A 45 6.80 -29.39 37.10
C LYS A 45 7.10 -30.11 35.78
N THR A 46 7.92 -29.52 34.91
CA THR A 46 8.37 -30.16 33.66
C THR A 46 9.76 -30.77 33.83
N CYS A 47 10.03 -31.90 33.16
CA CYS A 47 11.35 -32.53 33.19
C CYS A 47 12.38 -31.73 32.37
N SER A 48 13.66 -32.03 32.56
CA SER A 48 14.80 -31.42 31.85
C SER A 48 14.70 -31.50 30.32
N ALA A 49 14.21 -32.60 29.74
CA ALA A 49 13.99 -32.70 28.28
C ALA A 49 12.87 -31.78 27.76
N CYS A 50 11.85 -31.53 28.59
CA CYS A 50 10.73 -30.65 28.24
C CYS A 50 10.97 -29.20 28.69
N ASN A 51 12.09 -28.93 29.37
CA ASN A 51 12.38 -27.60 29.85
C ASN A 51 13.28 -26.87 28.88
N TYR A 52 12.72 -25.79 28.34
CA TYR A 52 13.49 -24.74 27.73
C TYR A 52 14.15 -23.94 28.85
N THR A 53 15.49 -23.98 28.92
CA THR A 53 16.24 -23.16 29.87
C THR A 53 17.22 -22.31 29.08
N LEU A 54 16.98 -21.00 29.03
CA LEU A 54 17.99 -20.04 28.62
C LEU A 54 18.93 -19.85 29.82
N GLY A 55 20.23 -20.09 29.62
CA GLY A 55 21.22 -20.20 30.70
C GLY A 55 21.11 -19.12 31.79
N ARG A 56 21.43 -19.51 33.04
CA ARG A 56 21.60 -18.76 34.33
C ARG A 56 20.66 -17.60 34.72
N ASN A 57 19.88 -17.00 33.83
CA ASN A 57 19.29 -15.67 34.02
C ASN A 57 17.75 -15.67 34.09
N ASN A 58 17.07 -16.83 34.18
CA ASN A 58 15.61 -16.95 34.35
C ASN A 58 14.75 -16.14 33.35
N SER A 59 15.29 -15.64 32.25
CA SER A 59 14.54 -14.96 31.19
C SER A 59 13.91 -16.02 30.28
N SER A 60 12.57 -16.10 30.30
CA SER A 60 11.76 -17.14 29.63
C SER A 60 11.54 -16.90 28.12
N ALA A 61 11.95 -15.74 27.58
CA ALA A 61 11.68 -15.35 26.20
C ALA A 61 12.92 -14.78 25.50
N ILE A 62 13.08 -15.08 24.20
CA ILE A 62 14.04 -14.43 23.29
C ILE A 62 13.25 -13.57 22.31
N TYR A 63 13.69 -12.35 22.06
CA TYR A 63 13.11 -11.50 21.02
C TYR A 63 14.17 -10.90 20.10
N SER A 64 13.79 -10.69 18.84
CA SER A 64 14.55 -9.93 17.86
C SER A 64 13.62 -9.01 17.08
N LYS A 65 14.13 -7.88 16.60
CA LYS A 65 13.36 -6.91 15.83
C LYS A 65 14.08 -6.61 14.53
N ASP A 66 13.36 -6.72 13.42
CA ASP A 66 13.83 -6.24 12.13
C ASP A 66 13.57 -4.74 12.01
N THR A 67 14.63 -3.95 11.78
CA THR A 67 14.54 -2.50 11.65
C THR A 67 13.88 -2.07 10.34
N GLU A 68 13.99 -2.87 9.29
CA GLU A 68 13.47 -2.53 7.96
C GLU A 68 11.95 -2.75 7.89
N SER A 69 11.47 -3.94 8.29
CA SER A 69 10.03 -4.25 8.27
C SER A 69 9.28 -3.83 9.55
N GLY A 70 10.00 -3.46 10.61
CA GLY A 70 9.42 -3.20 11.93
C GLY A 70 8.89 -4.46 12.65
N ALA A 71 9.02 -5.64 12.05
CA ALA A 71 8.52 -6.89 12.62
C ALA A 71 9.32 -7.31 13.86
N THR A 72 8.62 -7.76 14.89
CA THR A 72 9.22 -8.33 16.09
C THR A 72 8.98 -9.83 16.13
N PHE A 73 10.03 -10.61 16.33
CA PHE A 73 9.97 -12.07 16.48
C PHE A 73 10.19 -12.42 17.94
N VAL A 74 9.30 -13.23 18.50
CA VAL A 74 9.36 -13.66 19.90
C VAL A 74 9.39 -15.19 19.94
N SER A 75 10.32 -15.73 20.72
CA SER A 75 10.44 -17.14 21.00
C SER A 75 10.27 -17.45 22.48
N THR A 76 9.37 -18.37 22.77
CA THR A 76 8.96 -18.76 24.12
C THR A 76 8.68 -20.27 24.16
N LYS A 77 8.59 -20.88 25.35
CA LYS A 77 8.23 -22.31 25.46
C LYS A 77 6.83 -22.60 24.90
N VAL A 78 5.88 -21.72 25.22
CA VAL A 78 4.48 -21.79 24.81
C VAL A 78 4.17 -20.57 23.94
N ALA A 79 3.39 -20.73 22.87
CA ALA A 79 2.98 -19.60 22.03
C ALA A 79 2.34 -18.50 22.89
N ALA A 80 2.70 -17.23 22.66
CA ALA A 80 2.32 -16.18 23.61
C ALA A 80 0.82 -15.83 23.60
N LEU A 81 0.10 -16.22 22.54
CA LEU A 81 -1.36 -16.10 22.48
C LEU A 81 -2.01 -17.42 22.95
N PRO A 82 -2.89 -17.42 23.98
CA PRO A 82 -3.49 -18.63 24.53
C PRO A 82 -4.26 -19.48 23.52
N GLU A 83 -4.98 -18.84 22.59
CA GLU A 83 -5.69 -19.54 21.52
C GLU A 83 -4.73 -20.31 20.61
N VAL A 84 -3.59 -19.70 20.28
CA VAL A 84 -2.56 -20.29 19.43
C VAL A 84 -1.80 -21.38 20.18
N ALA A 85 -1.58 -21.23 21.48
CA ALA A 85 -0.95 -22.24 22.33
C ALA A 85 -1.69 -23.59 22.29
N ASN A 86 -3.03 -23.56 22.35
CA ASN A 86 -3.85 -24.76 22.23
C ASN A 86 -3.72 -25.42 20.84
N LEU A 87 -3.67 -24.62 19.77
CA LEU A 87 -3.48 -25.13 18.41
C LEU A 87 -2.11 -25.78 18.23
N VAL A 88 -1.04 -25.16 18.75
CA VAL A 88 0.32 -25.71 18.73
C VAL A 88 0.40 -27.01 19.52
N LYS A 89 -0.24 -27.10 20.70
CA LYS A 89 -0.29 -28.33 21.49
C LYS A 89 -0.97 -29.47 20.74
N GLN A 90 -2.11 -29.21 20.10
CA GLN A 90 -2.80 -30.22 19.27
C GLN A 90 -1.98 -30.63 18.05
N ALA A 91 -1.32 -29.66 17.40
CA ALA A 91 -0.43 -29.91 16.27
C ALA A 91 0.77 -30.79 16.66
N ALA A 92 1.38 -30.55 17.82
CA ALA A 92 2.49 -31.35 18.34
C ALA A 92 2.08 -32.83 18.56
N VAL A 93 0.91 -33.06 19.17
CA VAL A 93 0.37 -34.42 19.37
C VAL A 93 0.15 -35.13 18.05
N ARG A 94 -0.50 -34.49 17.08
CA ARG A 94 -0.74 -35.09 15.76
C ARG A 94 0.55 -35.38 15.02
N SER A 95 1.47 -34.41 14.99
CA SER A 95 2.76 -34.49 14.30
C SER A 95 3.62 -35.66 14.80
N LEU A 96 3.66 -35.90 16.11
CA LEU A 96 4.54 -36.91 16.71
C LEU A 96 3.86 -38.26 16.95
N SER A 97 2.51 -38.35 16.95
CA SER A 97 1.80 -39.58 17.31
C SER A 97 0.82 -40.12 16.25
N CYS A 98 0.31 -39.27 15.36
CA CYS A 98 -0.72 -39.69 14.39
C CYS A 98 -0.22 -39.69 12.94
N GLU A 99 0.61 -38.71 12.60
CA GLU A 99 1.00 -38.43 11.22
C GLU A 99 2.32 -39.13 10.89
N ILE A 100 2.24 -40.32 10.29
CA ILE A 100 3.41 -41.16 9.99
C ILE A 100 3.96 -40.80 8.62
N ASN A 101 5.28 -40.60 8.55
CA ASN A 101 5.97 -40.45 7.27
C ASN A 101 6.59 -41.77 6.82
N THR A 102 6.10 -42.31 5.70
CA THR A 102 6.59 -43.56 5.10
C THR A 102 7.75 -43.37 4.13
N ASN A 103 8.02 -42.13 3.70
CA ASN A 103 9.01 -41.79 2.65
C ASN A 103 10.32 -41.23 3.21
N ALA A 104 10.49 -41.22 4.54
CA ALA A 104 11.74 -40.77 5.15
C ALA A 104 12.85 -41.79 4.84
N LYS A 105 13.85 -41.37 4.06
CA LYS A 105 15.14 -42.10 3.98
C LYS A 105 15.77 -42.08 5.37
N ASP A 106 16.44 -43.16 5.76
CA ASP A 106 16.95 -43.39 7.12
C ASP A 106 17.54 -42.13 7.76
N GLY A 107 16.83 -41.56 8.75
CA GLY A 107 17.31 -40.46 9.59
C GLY A 107 17.03 -39.03 9.10
N ASP A 108 16.89 -38.77 7.79
CA ASP A 108 16.75 -37.41 7.21
C ASP A 108 15.35 -36.78 7.44
N GLY A 109 14.44 -37.56 8.04
CA GLY A 109 13.09 -37.13 8.34
C GLY A 109 12.28 -36.82 7.07
N GLY A 110 11.08 -36.27 7.23
CA GLY A 110 10.38 -35.75 6.06
C GLY A 110 9.14 -34.96 6.41
N PHE A 111 8.42 -34.53 5.38
CA PHE A 111 7.38 -33.52 5.49
C PHE A 111 5.99 -34.11 5.36
N VAL A 112 5.16 -33.88 6.38
CA VAL A 112 3.73 -34.23 6.37
C VAL A 112 2.91 -32.96 6.50
N PHE A 113 1.90 -32.83 5.65
CA PHE A 113 0.95 -31.72 5.68
C PHE A 113 -0.38 -32.24 6.20
N PHE A 114 -0.95 -31.54 7.19
CA PHE A 114 -2.26 -31.87 7.76
C PHE A 114 -2.92 -30.62 8.35
N GLY A 115 -4.20 -30.73 8.71
CA GLY A 115 -4.94 -29.64 9.38
C GLY A 115 -6.23 -29.27 8.64
N ASP A 116 -6.97 -28.34 9.22
CA ASP A 116 -8.31 -27.95 8.80
C ASP A 116 -8.52 -26.44 8.99
N SER A 117 -9.61 -25.89 8.44
CA SER A 117 -9.86 -24.45 8.49
C SER A 117 -10.10 -23.91 9.91
N ALA A 118 -10.55 -24.74 10.85
CA ALA A 118 -10.81 -24.32 12.23
C ALA A 118 -9.52 -24.23 13.04
N ARG A 119 -8.70 -25.29 13.01
CA ARG A 119 -7.46 -25.44 13.80
C ARG A 119 -6.23 -24.86 13.09
N GLY A 120 -6.35 -24.55 11.81
CA GLY A 120 -5.23 -24.16 10.96
C GLY A 120 -4.58 -25.36 10.27
N HIS A 121 -3.67 -25.04 9.38
CA HIS A 121 -2.91 -25.96 8.55
C HIS A 121 -1.47 -26.05 9.06
N ILE A 122 -0.93 -27.26 9.07
CA ILE A 122 0.36 -27.60 9.64
C ILE A 122 1.23 -28.26 8.58
N LEU A 123 2.45 -27.78 8.45
CA LEU A 123 3.54 -28.48 7.79
C LEU A 123 4.50 -29.00 8.86
N SER A 124 4.62 -30.31 8.99
CA SER A 124 5.40 -31.00 10.01
C SER A 124 6.64 -31.62 9.40
N HIS A 125 7.81 -31.35 9.98
CA HIS A 125 9.08 -31.98 9.66
C HIS A 125 9.59 -32.79 10.85
N THR A 126 9.36 -34.10 10.81
CA THR A 126 9.75 -35.02 11.89
C THR A 126 11.11 -35.62 11.59
N PHE A 127 12.03 -35.65 12.58
CA PHE A 127 13.39 -36.16 12.47
C PHE A 127 13.87 -36.79 13.79
N ARG A 128 14.92 -37.62 13.72
CA ARG A 128 15.48 -38.32 14.89
C ARG A 128 16.79 -37.67 15.32
N VAL A 129 16.98 -37.52 16.62
CA VAL A 129 18.22 -37.02 17.24
C VAL A 129 18.83 -38.14 18.06
N ASN A 130 20.11 -38.42 17.86
CA ASN A 130 20.77 -39.53 18.55
C ASN A 130 20.91 -39.27 20.06
N ASP A 131 20.62 -40.29 20.86
CA ASP A 131 20.72 -40.23 22.32
C ASP A 131 21.06 -41.62 22.85
N LEU A 132 22.27 -41.82 23.40
CA LEU A 132 22.71 -43.12 23.92
C LEU A 132 21.95 -43.62 25.15
N GLN A 133 21.27 -42.73 25.88
CA GLN A 133 20.51 -43.04 27.10
C GLN A 133 19.02 -43.27 26.81
N ALA A 134 18.51 -42.75 25.69
CA ALA A 134 17.12 -42.97 25.29
C ALA A 134 16.88 -44.39 24.76
N ARG A 135 15.64 -44.86 24.90
CA ARG A 135 15.23 -46.15 24.37
C ARG A 135 15.37 -46.15 22.84
N GLY A 136 16.08 -47.15 22.32
CA GLY A 136 16.33 -47.26 20.87
C GLY A 136 17.45 -46.34 20.37
N TYR A 137 18.18 -45.67 21.26
CA TYR A 137 19.32 -44.80 20.98
C TYR A 137 19.01 -43.50 20.23
N TYR A 138 17.75 -43.05 20.23
CA TYR A 138 17.34 -41.78 19.65
C TYR A 138 16.15 -41.17 20.39
N GLN A 139 16.01 -39.85 20.29
CA GLN A 139 14.80 -39.10 20.62
C GLN A 139 14.12 -38.59 19.35
N LEU A 140 12.79 -38.48 19.39
CA LEU A 140 11.99 -38.04 18.25
C LEU A 140 11.62 -36.56 18.39
N PHE A 141 12.01 -35.77 17.39
CA PHE A 141 11.71 -34.34 17.30
C PHE A 141 10.88 -34.04 16.06
N SER A 142 10.17 -32.91 16.09
CA SER A 142 9.46 -32.39 14.93
C SER A 142 9.47 -30.87 14.91
N ILE A 143 9.80 -30.27 13.77
CA ILE A 143 9.56 -28.84 13.55
C ILE A 143 8.23 -28.69 12.82
N ILE A 144 7.28 -28.00 13.44
CA ILE A 144 5.97 -27.72 12.86
C ILE A 144 5.88 -26.24 12.46
N VAL A 145 5.24 -25.98 11.32
CA VAL A 145 4.86 -24.64 10.86
C VAL A 145 3.33 -24.59 10.80
N LEU A 146 2.74 -23.77 11.67
CA LEU A 146 1.29 -23.56 11.77
C LEU A 146 0.90 -22.27 11.04
N MET A 147 -0.03 -22.38 10.09
CA MET A 147 -0.59 -21.25 9.33
C MET A 147 -2.11 -21.38 9.21
N LYS A 148 -2.83 -20.26 9.14
CA LYS A 148 -4.27 -20.26 8.83
C LYS A 148 -4.55 -20.42 7.33
N ASP A 149 -3.64 -19.96 6.47
CA ASP A 149 -3.79 -20.07 5.02
C ASP A 149 -3.18 -21.38 4.49
N LYS A 150 -4.05 -22.24 3.96
CA LYS A 150 -3.67 -23.51 3.31
C LYS A 150 -2.79 -23.30 2.08
N TYR A 151 -3.22 -22.43 1.18
CA TYR A 151 -2.62 -22.30 -0.14
C TYR A 151 -1.25 -21.63 -0.03
N PHE A 152 -1.13 -20.61 0.81
CA PHE A 152 0.16 -19.98 1.06
C PHE A 152 1.17 -20.96 1.69
N LEU A 153 0.75 -21.78 2.67
CA LEU A 153 1.62 -22.80 3.27
C LEU A 153 2.08 -23.86 2.27
N LEU A 154 1.19 -24.31 1.38
CA LEU A 154 1.53 -25.29 0.34
C LEU A 154 2.46 -24.70 -0.74
N ASN A 155 2.24 -23.45 -1.14
CA ASN A 155 3.08 -22.77 -2.13
C ASN A 155 4.46 -22.41 -1.56
N THR A 156 4.57 -22.13 -0.27
CA THR A 156 5.84 -21.88 0.42
C THR A 156 6.54 -23.16 0.90
N LYS A 157 5.91 -24.33 0.75
CA LYS A 157 6.47 -25.62 1.18
C LYS A 157 7.88 -25.91 0.66
N PRO A 158 8.24 -25.68 -0.62
CA PRO A 158 9.61 -25.97 -1.09
C PRO A 158 10.68 -25.18 -0.33
N PHE A 159 10.43 -23.88 -0.13
CA PHE A 159 11.27 -22.99 0.66
C PHE A 159 11.36 -23.43 2.13
N LEU A 160 10.21 -23.68 2.78
CA LEU A 160 10.17 -24.15 4.16
C LEU A 160 10.91 -25.48 4.30
N ALA A 161 10.71 -26.42 3.36
CA ALA A 161 11.32 -27.74 3.43
C ALA A 161 12.84 -27.69 3.31
N GLU A 162 13.40 -26.80 2.47
CA GLU A 162 14.84 -26.61 2.39
C GLU A 162 15.42 -26.12 3.72
N HIS A 163 14.84 -25.06 4.29
CA HIS A 163 15.39 -24.46 5.50
C HIS A 163 15.15 -25.28 6.76
N LEU A 164 14.00 -25.96 6.86
CA LEU A 164 13.72 -26.85 7.99
C LEU A 164 14.63 -28.08 8.00
N ARG A 165 15.02 -28.61 6.83
CA ARG A 165 16.03 -29.68 6.74
C ARG A 165 17.41 -29.20 7.18
N LYS A 166 17.80 -27.95 6.87
CA LYS A 166 19.07 -27.39 7.34
C LYS A 166 19.10 -27.34 8.87
N VAL A 167 18.03 -26.83 9.49
CA VAL A 167 17.92 -26.77 10.95
C VAL A 167 17.96 -28.16 11.59
N SER A 168 17.23 -29.15 11.05
CA SER A 168 17.26 -30.50 11.61
C SER A 168 18.62 -31.19 11.42
N ALA A 169 19.27 -31.01 10.26
CA ALA A 169 20.61 -31.54 9.99
C ALA A 169 21.67 -30.96 10.95
N GLU A 170 21.60 -29.67 11.28
CA GLU A 170 22.49 -29.03 12.26
C GLU A 170 22.30 -29.63 13.66
N LEU A 171 21.05 -29.80 14.11
CA LEU A 171 20.76 -30.47 15.39
C LEU A 171 21.26 -31.91 15.43
N GLN A 172 21.05 -32.65 14.33
CA GLN A 172 21.53 -34.03 14.19
C GLN A 172 23.06 -34.12 14.20
N ALA A 173 23.75 -33.19 13.53
CA ALA A 173 25.21 -33.12 13.53
C ALA A 173 25.76 -32.80 14.92
N GLY A 174 25.13 -31.89 15.67
CA GLY A 174 25.44 -31.64 17.08
C GLY A 174 25.32 -32.93 17.91
N ALA A 175 24.18 -33.60 17.84
CA ALA A 175 23.96 -34.83 18.60
C ALA A 175 24.89 -35.99 18.19
N GLN A 176 25.26 -36.07 16.91
CA GLN A 176 26.22 -37.07 16.43
C GLN A 176 27.62 -36.83 17.01
N ARG A 177 28.04 -35.58 17.19
CA ARG A 177 29.31 -35.23 17.85
C ARG A 177 29.30 -35.64 19.32
N THR A 178 28.22 -35.32 20.05
CA THR A 178 28.06 -35.72 21.45
C THR A 178 28.07 -37.24 21.59
N LYS A 179 27.31 -37.96 20.74
CA LYS A 179 27.31 -39.42 20.71
C LYS A 179 28.71 -40.00 20.51
N ALA A 180 29.46 -39.50 19.53
CA ALA A 180 30.82 -39.98 19.26
C ALA A 180 31.75 -39.77 20.47
N ALA A 181 31.64 -38.63 21.15
CA ALA A 181 32.42 -38.35 22.36
C ALA A 181 32.03 -39.29 23.53
N GLU A 182 30.74 -39.57 23.71
CA GLU A 182 30.25 -40.50 24.72
C GLU A 182 30.66 -41.96 24.42
N GLU A 183 30.72 -42.34 23.14
CA GLU A 183 31.14 -43.67 22.70
C GLU A 183 32.61 -43.97 22.97
N LEU A 184 33.47 -42.94 23.00
CA LEU A 184 34.88 -43.06 23.40
C LEU A 184 35.04 -43.31 24.90
N ASN A 185 34.17 -42.72 25.73
CA ASN A 185 34.29 -42.77 27.18
C ASN A 185 33.66 -44.02 27.81
N TYR A 186 32.66 -44.62 27.16
CA TYR A 186 31.95 -45.80 27.68
C TYR A 186 32.00 -46.98 26.70
N SER A 187 32.46 -48.15 27.16
CA SER A 187 32.43 -49.34 26.31
C SER A 187 31.00 -49.84 26.05
N ALA A 188 30.75 -50.44 24.88
CA ALA A 188 29.44 -50.98 24.50
C ALA A 188 28.93 -52.10 25.43
N ARG A 189 29.84 -52.73 26.19
CA ARG A 189 29.54 -53.74 27.22
C ARG A 189 29.14 -53.08 28.54
N GLN A 190 29.83 -52.00 28.93
CA GLN A 190 29.53 -51.22 30.13
C GLN A 190 28.13 -50.60 30.04
N ARG A 191 27.73 -50.08 28.87
CA ARG A 191 26.37 -49.56 28.61
C ARG A 191 25.24 -50.60 28.76
N ARG A 192 25.52 -51.89 28.53
CA ARG A 192 24.54 -52.99 28.63
C ARG A 192 24.48 -53.65 30.00
N LEU A 193 25.57 -53.58 30.78
CA LEU A 193 25.71 -54.26 32.08
C LEU A 193 25.56 -53.30 33.28
N SER A 194 25.68 -51.99 33.10
CA SER A 194 25.49 -51.01 34.18
C SER A 194 24.01 -50.82 34.51
N GLY A 195 23.48 -51.72 35.35
CA GLY A 195 22.07 -51.79 35.72
C GLY A 195 21.54 -50.70 36.65
N ALA A 196 22.22 -49.57 36.89
CA ALA A 196 21.69 -48.50 37.76
C ALA A 196 21.39 -47.20 36.99
N GLN A 197 22.33 -46.68 36.21
CA GLN A 197 22.16 -45.42 35.46
C GLN A 197 21.40 -45.59 34.13
N PHE A 198 21.43 -46.79 33.52
CA PHE A 198 20.71 -47.07 32.27
C PHE A 198 19.33 -47.71 32.47
N LEU A 199 18.98 -48.12 33.70
CA LEU A 199 17.62 -48.60 34.02
C LEU A 199 16.64 -47.46 34.35
N MET A 200 17.13 -46.26 34.66
CA MET A 200 16.34 -45.06 34.93
C MET A 200 16.81 -43.93 34.01
N PRO A 201 16.47 -43.96 32.70
CA PRO A 201 16.89 -42.92 31.77
C PRO A 201 16.37 -41.56 32.23
N THR A 202 17.30 -40.66 32.55
CA THR A 202 16.95 -39.28 32.87
C THR A 202 16.69 -38.51 31.59
N PRO A 203 15.56 -37.80 31.46
CA PRO A 203 15.22 -37.08 30.23
C PRO A 203 16.24 -35.96 29.96
N ARG A 204 17.05 -36.10 28.91
CA ARG A 204 18.11 -35.12 28.57
C ARG A 204 17.57 -33.91 27.83
N SER A 205 18.09 -32.73 28.16
CA SER A 205 17.73 -31.49 27.45
C SER A 205 18.36 -31.45 26.05
N LEU A 206 17.78 -30.66 25.14
CA LEU A 206 18.36 -30.47 23.79
C LEU A 206 19.81 -29.94 23.84
N LEU A 207 20.11 -29.14 24.86
CA LEU A 207 21.45 -28.63 25.15
C LEU A 207 22.44 -29.78 25.42
N GLU A 208 22.05 -30.73 26.27
CA GLU A 208 22.86 -31.91 26.59
C GLU A 208 23.01 -32.86 25.41
N LEU A 209 21.97 -33.00 24.58
CA LEU A 209 22.02 -33.84 23.39
C LEU A 209 22.99 -33.28 22.36
N THR A 210 22.92 -31.98 22.08
CA THR A 210 23.71 -31.34 21.01
C THR A 210 25.10 -30.90 21.46
N GLY A 211 25.31 -30.71 22.76
CA GLY A 211 26.54 -30.15 23.32
C GLY A 211 26.72 -28.65 23.06
N GLU A 212 25.69 -27.97 22.53
CA GLU A 212 25.74 -26.57 22.12
C GLU A 212 25.07 -25.67 23.16
N GLU A 213 25.84 -24.78 23.81
CA GLU A 213 25.33 -23.91 24.89
C GLU A 213 24.25 -22.93 24.41
N HIS A 214 24.34 -22.50 23.15
CA HIS A 214 23.48 -21.47 22.56
C HIS A 214 22.47 -22.02 21.54
N VAL A 215 22.14 -23.32 21.60
CA VAL A 215 21.24 -23.99 20.65
C VAL A 215 19.91 -23.26 20.47
N PHE A 216 19.33 -22.73 21.54
CA PHE A 216 18.05 -22.03 21.49
C PHE A 216 18.15 -20.61 20.88
N ALA A 217 19.28 -19.94 21.04
CA ALA A 217 19.51 -18.65 20.39
C ALA A 217 19.72 -18.85 18.88
N GLN A 218 20.41 -19.93 18.48
CA GLN A 218 20.54 -20.33 17.09
C GLN A 218 19.17 -20.67 16.50
N LEU A 219 18.36 -21.50 17.18
CA LEU A 219 16.99 -21.82 16.76
C LEU A 219 16.10 -20.58 16.63
N HIS A 220 16.20 -19.63 17.57
CA HIS A 220 15.52 -18.33 17.46
C HIS A 220 15.90 -17.64 16.15
N SER A 221 17.20 -17.50 15.88
CA SER A 221 17.72 -16.86 14.66
C SER A 221 17.19 -17.55 13.40
N HIS A 222 17.27 -18.88 13.32
CA HIS A 222 16.74 -19.63 12.18
C HIS A 222 15.24 -19.42 12.00
N PHE A 223 14.44 -19.56 13.05
CA PHE A 223 12.98 -19.44 12.94
C PHE A 223 12.54 -18.01 12.64
N ALA A 224 13.16 -17.00 13.26
CA ALA A 224 12.91 -15.60 12.94
C ALA A 224 13.26 -15.29 11.48
N TRP A 225 14.41 -15.77 11.01
CA TRP A 225 14.82 -15.60 9.62
C TRP A 225 13.86 -16.31 8.65
N ILE A 226 13.43 -17.54 8.93
CA ILE A 226 12.44 -18.26 8.09
C ILE A 226 11.12 -17.48 8.02
N LEU A 227 10.65 -16.92 9.15
CA LEU A 227 9.42 -16.11 9.18
C LEU A 227 9.57 -14.81 8.38
N LEU A 228 10.73 -14.16 8.46
CA LEU A 228 11.05 -12.94 7.73
C LEU A 228 11.20 -13.21 6.22
N ALA A 229 12.09 -14.11 5.83
CA ALA A 229 12.35 -14.48 4.45
C ALA A 229 11.09 -15.09 3.79
N GLY A 230 10.35 -15.92 4.52
CA GLY A 230 9.06 -16.45 4.06
C GLY A 230 8.00 -15.38 3.82
N SER A 231 8.11 -14.19 4.45
CA SER A 231 7.24 -13.05 4.14
C SER A 231 7.53 -12.39 2.80
N ARG A 232 8.79 -12.50 2.35
CA ARG A 232 9.30 -11.90 1.11
C ARG A 232 9.38 -12.92 -0.02
N PHE A 233 8.98 -14.17 0.22
CA PHE A 233 9.09 -15.26 -0.75
C PHE A 233 8.16 -15.08 -1.96
N LEU A 234 6.96 -14.54 -1.74
CA LEU A 234 6.02 -14.17 -2.81
C LEU A 234 5.79 -12.67 -2.75
N THR A 235 6.27 -11.95 -3.77
CA THR A 235 6.08 -10.50 -3.92
C THR A 235 5.15 -10.20 -5.09
N GLU A 236 4.12 -9.40 -4.83
CA GLU A 236 3.23 -8.91 -5.87
C GLU A 236 3.77 -7.61 -6.46
N HIS A 237 3.92 -7.57 -7.78
CA HIS A 237 4.25 -6.34 -8.50
C HIS A 237 3.00 -5.81 -9.18
N VAL A 238 2.33 -4.86 -8.53
CA VAL A 238 1.17 -4.18 -9.12
C VAL A 238 1.67 -3.01 -9.97
N THR A 239 1.55 -3.15 -11.29
CA THR A 239 1.76 -2.03 -12.21
C THR A 239 0.51 -1.18 -12.24
N PHE A 240 0.54 -0.05 -11.54
CA PHE A 240 -0.41 1.02 -11.83
C PHE A 240 -0.02 1.64 -13.17
N GLY A 241 -0.97 1.83 -14.10
CA GLY A 241 -0.70 2.51 -15.37
C GLY A 241 -0.25 3.97 -15.13
N ASN A 242 -0.13 4.77 -16.20
CA ASN A 242 0.09 6.22 -16.05
C ASN A 242 -1.15 6.84 -15.39
N LEU A 243 -1.15 6.88 -14.06
CA LEU A 243 -2.23 7.45 -13.26
C LEU A 243 -2.21 8.97 -13.48
N PRO A 244 -3.28 9.57 -14.03
CA PRO A 244 -3.31 11.00 -14.35
C PRO A 244 -3.09 11.93 -13.14
N TRP A 245 -3.28 11.42 -11.91
CA TRP A 245 -3.12 12.16 -10.66
C TRP A 245 -1.75 12.02 -10.00
N LEU A 246 -0.87 11.14 -10.51
CA LEU A 246 0.50 11.08 -10.04
C LEU A 246 1.36 11.94 -10.98
N PRO A 247 2.04 12.99 -10.46
CA PRO A 247 2.99 13.73 -11.28
C PRO A 247 4.03 12.76 -11.84
N PRO A 248 4.52 12.97 -13.08
CA PRO A 248 5.58 12.14 -13.65
C PRO A 248 6.75 12.07 -12.67
N GLN A 249 7.09 10.86 -12.22
CA GLN A 249 8.18 10.57 -11.26
C GLN A 249 9.58 10.97 -11.81
N SER A 250 9.67 11.51 -13.03
CA SER A 250 10.91 11.83 -13.72
C SER A 250 11.35 13.29 -13.62
N SER A 251 10.60 14.20 -13.00
CA SER A 251 11.12 15.55 -12.74
C SER A 251 11.77 15.61 -11.35
N THR A 252 13.11 15.74 -11.33
CA THR A 252 13.92 16.22 -10.20
C THR A 252 13.57 17.65 -9.74
N ARG A 253 12.47 18.22 -10.24
CA ARG A 253 11.88 19.45 -9.75
C ARG A 253 10.63 19.06 -8.96
N PRO A 254 10.41 19.65 -7.77
CA PRO A 254 9.11 19.52 -7.12
C PRO A 254 8.04 19.87 -8.17
N PRO A 255 6.91 19.14 -8.21
CA PRO A 255 5.82 19.53 -9.09
C PRO A 255 5.57 21.01 -8.85
N ALA A 256 5.32 21.78 -9.91
CA ALA A 256 4.87 23.16 -9.76
C ALA A 256 3.44 23.18 -9.21
N GLN A 257 3.20 22.52 -8.07
CA GLN A 257 2.07 22.72 -7.21
C GLN A 257 2.26 24.06 -6.55
N ARG A 258 1.70 25.07 -7.20
CA ARG A 258 0.61 25.87 -6.65
C ARG A 258 0.41 27.00 -7.66
N LEU A 259 -0.76 27.05 -8.26
CA LEU A 259 -1.40 28.33 -8.55
C LEU A 259 -1.00 29.29 -7.42
N THR A 260 -0.41 30.44 -7.73
CA THR A 260 0.11 31.37 -6.72
C THR A 260 -1.05 31.96 -5.94
N TYR A 261 -1.57 31.17 -5.00
CA TYR A 261 -2.66 31.54 -4.12
C TYR A 261 -2.08 32.35 -2.96
N ASN A 262 -2.73 33.47 -2.68
CA ASN A 262 -2.44 34.28 -1.51
C ASN A 262 -3.12 33.69 -0.25
N SER A 263 -2.70 34.15 0.92
CA SER A 263 -3.23 33.67 2.20
C SER A 263 -4.75 33.85 2.36
N SER A 264 -5.37 34.80 1.64
CA SER A 264 -6.81 35.08 1.69
C SER A 264 -7.67 34.04 0.96
N THR A 265 -7.12 33.30 -0.02
CA THR A 265 -7.87 32.31 -0.81
C THR A 265 -7.68 30.87 -0.34
N LEU A 266 -6.71 30.60 0.54
CA LEU A 266 -6.41 29.27 1.08
C LEU A 266 -7.59 28.59 1.80
N PRO A 267 -8.36 29.26 2.68
CA PRO A 267 -9.50 28.62 3.35
C PRO A 267 -10.60 28.20 2.38
N MET A 268 -10.84 29.00 1.33
CA MET A 268 -11.84 28.68 0.30
C MET A 268 -11.43 27.50 -0.59
N ILE A 269 -10.13 27.26 -0.75
CA ILE A 269 -9.60 26.12 -1.49
C ILE A 269 -9.74 24.83 -0.69
N GLN A 270 -9.46 24.86 0.61
CA GLN A 270 -9.65 23.70 1.49
C GLN A 270 -11.12 23.25 1.47
N MET A 271 -12.03 24.21 1.60
CA MET A 271 -13.47 23.96 1.47
C MET A 271 -13.84 23.39 0.08
N TYR A 272 -13.25 23.91 -1.00
CA TYR A 272 -13.46 23.37 -2.35
C TYR A 272 -12.96 21.93 -2.52
N GLU A 273 -11.78 21.61 -2.00
CA GLU A 273 -11.18 20.27 -2.10
C GLU A 273 -11.99 19.23 -1.29
N GLU A 274 -12.54 19.62 -0.15
CA GLU A 274 -13.42 18.78 0.67
C GLU A 274 -14.78 18.50 0.02
N THR A 275 -15.27 19.40 -0.84
CA THR A 275 -16.63 19.36 -1.40
C THR A 275 -16.71 18.87 -2.85
N ILE A 276 -15.57 18.60 -3.51
CA ILE A 276 -15.50 18.39 -4.97
C ILE A 276 -16.29 17.16 -5.48
N ASP A 277 -16.51 16.17 -4.62
CA ASP A 277 -17.16 14.88 -4.94
C ASP A 277 -18.40 14.59 -4.06
N ASP A 278 -18.86 15.55 -3.24
CA ASP A 278 -20.04 15.38 -2.37
C ASP A 278 -21.32 15.85 -3.10
N PRO A 279 -22.25 14.94 -3.49
CA PRO A 279 -23.50 15.27 -4.18
C PRO A 279 -24.54 16.00 -3.30
N GLU A 280 -24.40 16.00 -1.97
CA GLU A 280 -25.41 16.50 -1.02
C GLU A 280 -25.14 17.95 -0.56
N GLN A 281 -23.95 18.49 -0.82
CA GLN A 281 -23.59 19.88 -0.49
C GLN A 281 -24.08 20.85 -1.58
N GLU A 282 -24.74 21.95 -1.18
CA GLU A 282 -25.46 22.88 -2.06
C GLU A 282 -24.58 23.66 -3.06
N GLU A 283 -23.25 23.68 -2.90
CA GLU A 283 -22.34 24.48 -3.72
C GLU A 283 -21.55 23.66 -4.74
N PHE A 284 -22.25 23.05 -5.71
CA PHE A 284 -21.56 22.39 -6.83
C PHE A 284 -20.86 23.42 -7.75
N PHE A 285 -19.54 23.32 -7.84
CA PHE A 285 -18.71 24.16 -8.72
C PHE A 285 -18.82 23.73 -10.20
N SER A 286 -20.00 23.77 -10.80
CA SER A 286 -20.24 23.26 -12.16
C SER A 286 -20.09 24.35 -13.22
N LEU A 287 -19.83 23.97 -14.49
CA LEU A 287 -19.81 24.93 -15.62
C LEU A 287 -21.13 25.69 -15.78
N ARG A 288 -22.23 25.16 -15.23
CA ARG A 288 -23.53 25.82 -15.16
C ARG A 288 -23.44 27.14 -14.38
N HIS A 289 -22.60 27.21 -13.34
CA HIS A 289 -22.39 28.43 -12.57
C HIS A 289 -21.89 29.60 -13.44
N ILE A 290 -21.02 29.34 -14.41
CA ILE A 290 -20.58 30.37 -15.38
C ILE A 290 -21.78 30.90 -16.17
N LYS A 291 -22.70 30.01 -16.59
CA LYS A 291 -23.90 30.38 -17.33
C LYS A 291 -24.96 31.08 -16.48
N THR A 292 -24.98 30.88 -15.17
CA THR A 292 -25.89 31.60 -14.27
C THR A 292 -25.36 32.99 -13.93
N VAL A 293 -24.04 33.12 -13.79
CA VAL A 293 -23.36 34.39 -13.47
C VAL A 293 -23.28 35.32 -14.68
N VAL A 294 -23.04 34.75 -15.86
CA VAL A 294 -22.92 35.50 -17.12
C VAL A 294 -24.18 35.29 -17.96
N ARG A 295 -24.59 36.27 -18.78
CA ARG A 295 -25.76 36.12 -19.64
C ARG A 295 -25.63 34.91 -20.57
N LYS A 296 -26.79 34.33 -20.97
CA LYS A 296 -26.86 33.17 -21.87
C LYS A 296 -26.10 33.38 -23.19
N GLU A 297 -26.11 34.61 -23.70
CA GLU A 297 -25.43 35.03 -24.93
C GLU A 297 -23.90 35.06 -24.79
N ASP A 298 -23.39 35.41 -23.61
CA ASP A 298 -21.97 35.58 -23.34
C ASP A 298 -21.28 34.29 -22.89
N PHE A 299 -22.02 33.30 -22.40
CA PHE A 299 -21.47 32.01 -21.95
C PHE A 299 -20.63 31.32 -23.04
N ALA A 300 -21.12 31.35 -24.29
CA ALA A 300 -20.41 30.80 -25.44
C ALA A 300 -19.07 31.51 -25.64
N THR A 301 -19.07 32.83 -25.53
CA THR A 301 -17.92 33.70 -25.71
C THR A 301 -16.86 33.47 -24.64
N VAL A 302 -17.27 33.36 -23.37
CA VAL A 302 -16.37 33.03 -22.25
C VAL A 302 -15.68 31.68 -22.47
N CYS A 303 -16.45 30.65 -22.81
CA CYS A 303 -15.91 29.31 -23.09
C CYS A 303 -14.93 29.33 -24.27
N TYR A 304 -15.27 30.04 -25.35
CA TYR A 304 -14.39 30.16 -26.52
C TYR A 304 -13.06 30.84 -26.16
N CYS A 305 -13.12 31.98 -25.47
CA CYS A 305 -11.94 32.73 -25.06
C CYS A 305 -11.04 31.91 -24.12
N ALA A 306 -11.63 31.17 -23.18
CA ALA A 306 -10.88 30.32 -22.25
C ALA A 306 -10.17 29.17 -22.98
N LEU A 307 -10.87 28.49 -23.90
CA LEU A 307 -10.34 27.34 -24.63
C LEU A 307 -9.30 27.71 -25.69
N THR A 308 -9.32 28.93 -26.21
CA THR A 308 -8.43 29.41 -27.29
C THR A 308 -7.29 30.30 -26.82
N GLY A 309 -7.23 30.62 -25.52
CA GLY A 309 -6.13 31.37 -24.92
C GLY A 309 -6.20 32.89 -25.09
N VAL A 310 -7.40 33.44 -25.36
CA VAL A 310 -7.65 34.88 -25.26
C VAL A 310 -7.50 35.28 -23.79
N LYS A 311 -6.86 36.44 -23.52
CA LYS A 311 -6.59 36.84 -22.15
C LYS A 311 -7.90 37.24 -21.46
N ILE A 312 -8.31 36.50 -20.43
CA ILE A 312 -9.50 36.77 -19.62
C ILE A 312 -9.08 37.49 -18.34
N ILE A 313 -9.68 38.65 -18.09
CA ILE A 313 -9.49 39.43 -16.87
C ILE A 313 -10.83 39.53 -16.14
N VAL A 314 -10.88 39.00 -14.92
CA VAL A 314 -12.04 39.02 -14.03
C VAL A 314 -11.79 40.05 -12.93
N ARG A 315 -12.58 41.13 -12.88
CA ARG A 315 -12.52 42.13 -11.81
C ARG A 315 -13.64 41.88 -10.82
N GLY A 316 -13.33 41.89 -9.53
CA GLY A 316 -14.33 41.77 -8.47
C GLY A 316 -13.74 41.37 -7.13
N ALA A 317 -14.58 41.36 -6.10
CA ALA A 317 -14.20 40.85 -4.79
C ALA A 317 -13.77 39.38 -4.87
N PRO A 318 -12.69 38.96 -4.17
CA PRO A 318 -12.18 37.59 -4.21
C PRO A 318 -13.23 36.52 -3.89
N GLU A 319 -14.12 36.78 -2.93
CA GLU A 319 -15.20 35.88 -2.50
C GLU A 319 -16.15 35.51 -3.66
N ARG A 320 -16.43 36.45 -4.57
CA ARG A 320 -17.35 36.21 -5.70
C ARG A 320 -16.62 35.66 -6.92
N THR A 321 -15.42 36.19 -7.18
CA THR A 321 -14.66 35.80 -8.36
C THR A 321 -14.04 34.40 -8.21
N PHE A 322 -13.80 33.93 -6.98
CA PHE A 322 -13.20 32.62 -6.73
C PHE A 322 -14.00 31.46 -7.34
N ARG A 323 -15.31 31.40 -7.10
CA ARG A 323 -16.20 30.33 -7.63
C ARG A 323 -16.16 30.30 -9.15
N PHE A 324 -16.24 31.49 -9.75
CA PHE A 324 -16.18 31.67 -11.19
C PHE A 324 -14.82 31.22 -11.77
N MET A 325 -13.72 31.60 -11.14
CA MET A 325 -12.36 31.22 -11.54
C MET A 325 -12.10 29.71 -11.44
N VAL A 326 -12.61 29.06 -10.40
CA VAL A 326 -12.54 27.59 -10.26
C VAL A 326 -13.31 26.89 -11.38
N CYS A 327 -14.48 27.42 -11.78
CA CYS A 327 -15.22 26.87 -12.92
C CYS A 327 -14.47 27.08 -14.24
N LEU A 328 -13.83 28.23 -14.46
CA LEU A 328 -12.98 28.47 -15.63
C LEU A 328 -11.78 27.54 -15.68
N LYS A 329 -11.19 27.22 -14.52
CA LYS A 329 -10.10 26.25 -14.40
C LYS A 329 -10.48 24.87 -14.93
N LYS A 330 -11.75 24.47 -14.78
CA LYS A 330 -12.26 23.19 -15.31
C LYS A 330 -12.30 23.13 -16.84
N LEU A 331 -12.18 24.25 -17.55
CA LEU A 331 -12.09 24.30 -19.01
C LEU A 331 -10.66 24.07 -19.53
N LEU A 332 -9.66 24.00 -18.65
CA LEU A 332 -8.26 23.83 -19.03
C LEU A 332 -7.70 22.49 -18.51
N PRO A 333 -6.82 21.82 -19.27
CA PRO A 333 -6.00 20.71 -18.79
C PRO A 333 -5.17 21.08 -17.56
N GLU A 334 -4.91 20.11 -16.68
CA GLU A 334 -4.11 20.31 -15.46
C GLU A 334 -2.73 20.96 -15.70
N PRO A 335 -1.93 20.57 -16.71
CA PRO A 335 -0.64 21.22 -16.97
C PRO A 335 -0.75 22.71 -17.32
N MET A 336 -1.93 23.17 -17.76
CA MET A 336 -2.20 24.55 -18.16
C MET A 336 -2.79 25.40 -17.03
N HIS A 337 -3.02 24.83 -15.83
CA HIS A 337 -3.57 25.59 -14.70
C HIS A 337 -2.61 26.67 -14.21
N ASN A 338 -1.31 26.53 -14.44
CA ASN A 338 -0.30 27.57 -14.17
C ASN A 338 -0.50 28.86 -14.99
N LEU A 339 -1.28 28.82 -16.08
CA LEU A 339 -1.65 29.99 -16.87
C LEU A 339 -2.72 30.85 -16.19
N MET A 340 -3.26 30.39 -15.06
CA MET A 340 -4.25 31.11 -14.29
C MET A 340 -3.65 31.75 -13.05
N ARG A 341 -4.17 32.92 -12.67
CA ARG A 341 -3.83 33.57 -11.40
C ARG A 341 -5.09 34.06 -10.72
N ILE A 342 -5.31 33.61 -9.49
CA ILE A 342 -6.47 34.00 -8.68
C ILE A 342 -6.00 35.05 -7.67
N ASP A 343 -6.76 36.15 -7.57
CA ASP A 343 -6.57 37.24 -6.61
C ASP A 343 -5.20 37.93 -6.73
N ALA A 344 -4.92 38.46 -7.92
CA ALA A 344 -3.76 39.29 -8.18
C ALA A 344 -3.92 40.68 -7.52
N GLN A 345 -3.10 40.94 -6.49
CA GLN A 345 -3.16 42.16 -5.66
C GLN A 345 -2.43 43.39 -6.23
N HIS A 346 -1.62 43.22 -7.28
CA HIS A 346 -0.80 44.31 -7.83
C HIS A 346 -0.92 44.37 -9.36
N GLN A 347 -0.86 45.58 -9.94
CA GLN A 347 -0.95 45.78 -11.40
C GLN A 347 0.15 45.04 -12.19
N HIS A 348 1.37 44.94 -11.63
CA HIS A 348 2.47 44.15 -12.21
C HIS A 348 2.18 42.64 -12.26
N SER A 349 1.14 42.16 -11.57
CA SER A 349 0.69 40.77 -11.63
C SER A 349 -0.08 40.44 -12.92
N ILE A 350 -0.45 41.43 -13.74
CA ILE A 350 -1.09 41.26 -15.05
C ILE A 350 -0.02 40.94 -16.13
N SER A 351 0.86 39.98 -15.85
CA SER A 351 1.90 39.52 -16.78
C SER A 351 1.32 38.94 -18.07
N SER A 352 2.09 38.92 -19.16
CA SER A 352 1.74 38.26 -20.42
C SER A 352 1.69 36.72 -20.31
N GLU A 353 2.33 36.17 -19.28
CA GLU A 353 2.42 34.74 -18.99
C GLU A 353 1.07 34.14 -18.56
N TYR A 354 0.27 34.91 -17.81
CA TYR A 354 -1.05 34.48 -17.35
C TYR A 354 -2.13 34.82 -18.39
N LYS A 355 -2.95 33.81 -18.72
CA LYS A 355 -4.08 33.93 -19.65
C LYS A 355 -5.41 34.19 -18.95
N ILE A 356 -5.62 33.70 -17.73
CA ILE A 356 -6.84 33.97 -16.97
C ILE A 356 -6.46 34.54 -15.61
N ILE A 357 -6.93 35.75 -15.30
CA ILE A 357 -6.51 36.50 -14.12
C ILE A 357 -7.74 37.05 -13.39
N SER A 358 -7.83 36.87 -12.07
CA SER A 358 -8.74 37.66 -11.24
C SER A 358 -8.02 38.75 -10.45
N VAL A 359 -8.62 39.93 -10.36
CA VAL A 359 -8.09 41.14 -9.70
C VAL A 359 -9.18 41.87 -8.91
N SER A 360 -8.79 42.66 -7.90
CA SER A 360 -9.72 43.56 -7.20
C SER A 360 -10.27 44.66 -8.12
N ASN A 361 -11.41 45.23 -7.73
CA ASN A 361 -12.01 46.40 -8.38
C ASN A 361 -11.11 47.63 -8.34
N ASP A 362 -10.15 47.71 -7.41
CA ASP A 362 -9.25 48.87 -7.27
C ASP A 362 -8.11 48.89 -8.29
N ILE A 363 -7.87 47.77 -8.99
CA ILE A 363 -6.71 47.61 -9.88
C ILE A 363 -7.06 48.05 -11.30
N ALA A 364 -6.24 48.91 -11.88
CA ALA A 364 -6.37 49.30 -13.28
C ALA A 364 -6.09 48.13 -14.22
N VAL A 365 -7.02 47.84 -15.14
CA VAL A 365 -6.90 46.75 -16.13
C VAL A 365 -6.84 47.30 -17.55
N PRO A 366 -6.21 46.58 -18.50
CA PRO A 366 -6.24 46.93 -19.92
C PRO A 366 -7.66 47.06 -20.48
N ILE A 367 -7.79 47.89 -21.52
CA ILE A 367 -9.05 48.08 -22.25
C ILE A 367 -9.39 46.76 -22.97
N ALA A 368 -10.69 46.42 -23.01
CA ALA A 368 -11.16 45.26 -23.74
C ALA A 368 -10.81 45.38 -25.23
N SER A 369 -10.25 44.31 -25.79
CA SER A 369 -9.79 44.24 -27.18
C SER A 369 -10.06 42.84 -27.73
N SER A 370 -9.77 42.60 -29.01
CA SER A 370 -9.88 41.25 -29.57
C SER A 370 -9.02 40.22 -28.83
N SER A 371 -7.93 40.65 -28.19
CA SER A 371 -7.03 39.81 -27.40
C SER A 371 -7.27 39.84 -25.89
N VAL A 372 -8.12 40.75 -25.39
CA VAL A 372 -8.43 40.93 -23.96
C VAL A 372 -9.95 40.90 -23.72
N PHE A 373 -10.41 39.82 -23.09
CA PHE A 373 -11.78 39.60 -22.65
C PHE A 373 -11.94 40.07 -21.20
N ARG A 374 -12.89 40.97 -20.92
CA ARG A 374 -13.07 41.56 -19.59
C ARG A 374 -14.42 41.20 -18.98
N ILE A 375 -14.39 40.80 -17.71
CA ILE A 375 -15.57 40.45 -16.90
C ILE A 375 -15.50 41.26 -15.61
N ASP A 376 -16.44 42.18 -15.41
CA ASP A 376 -16.49 43.02 -14.23
C ASP A 376 -17.68 42.62 -13.34
N PHE A 377 -17.40 42.18 -12.12
CA PHE A 377 -18.39 41.98 -11.07
C PHE A 377 -18.63 43.32 -10.36
N LEU A 378 -19.79 43.93 -10.62
CA LEU A 378 -20.16 45.22 -10.05
C LEU A 378 -20.69 45.05 -8.62
N ASP A 379 -20.52 46.08 -7.79
CA ASP A 379 -21.04 46.08 -6.42
C ASP A 379 -22.58 46.09 -6.40
N LYS A 380 -23.16 45.40 -5.40
CA LYS A 380 -24.57 44.96 -5.35
C LYS A 380 -25.57 46.13 -5.49
N HIS A 381 -26.62 45.92 -6.30
CA HIS A 381 -27.94 46.50 -6.04
C HIS A 381 -28.87 45.46 -5.38
N VAL A 382 -29.91 45.96 -4.72
CA VAL A 382 -30.80 45.40 -3.67
C VAL A 382 -31.41 43.99 -3.89
N ASN A 383 -31.22 43.33 -5.04
CA ASN A 383 -31.95 42.09 -5.39
C ASN A 383 -31.13 40.78 -5.33
N GLY A 384 -29.91 40.79 -4.78
CA GLY A 384 -29.16 39.55 -4.51
C GLY A 384 -28.52 38.84 -5.72
N ASN A 385 -28.75 39.30 -6.95
CA ASN A 385 -28.07 38.79 -8.14
C ASN A 385 -26.83 39.62 -8.47
N ASP A 386 -25.71 38.95 -8.78
CA ASP A 386 -24.49 39.60 -9.24
C ASP A 386 -24.71 40.27 -10.61
N ILE A 387 -24.51 41.58 -10.69
CA ILE A 387 -24.54 42.30 -11.96
C ILE A 387 -23.14 42.18 -12.57
N VAL A 388 -23.02 41.33 -13.59
CA VAL A 388 -21.77 41.12 -14.32
C VAL A 388 -21.80 41.89 -15.65
N SER A 389 -20.79 42.74 -15.86
CA SER A 389 -20.57 43.43 -17.13
C SER A 389 -19.49 42.70 -17.93
N VAL A 390 -19.87 42.12 -19.07
CA VAL A 390 -18.95 41.47 -20.01
C VAL A 390 -18.60 42.43 -21.14
N LYS A 391 -17.31 42.53 -21.46
CA LYS A 391 -16.80 43.35 -22.56
C LYS A 391 -15.77 42.57 -23.36
N TRP A 392 -16.13 42.26 -24.60
CA TRP A 392 -15.20 41.76 -25.61
C TRP A 392 -15.64 42.24 -26.99
N PRO A 393 -14.81 43.03 -27.69
CA PRO A 393 -15.12 43.53 -29.02
C PRO A 393 -14.83 42.50 -30.13
N GLY A 394 -14.45 41.27 -29.78
CA GLY A 394 -14.30 40.18 -30.75
C GLY A 394 -15.65 39.54 -31.10
N GLU A 395 -15.66 38.79 -32.19
CA GLU A 395 -16.82 38.02 -32.63
C GLU A 395 -16.55 36.52 -32.57
N LEU A 396 -17.57 35.75 -32.23
CA LEU A 396 -17.51 34.30 -32.30
C LEU A 396 -17.45 33.85 -33.78
N PRO A 397 -16.62 32.84 -34.11
CA PRO A 397 -16.59 32.29 -35.45
C PRO A 397 -17.94 31.61 -35.80
N ARG A 398 -18.32 31.66 -37.08
CA ARG A 398 -19.57 31.03 -37.58
C ARG A 398 -19.67 29.54 -37.24
N LYS A 399 -18.53 28.84 -37.15
CA LYS A 399 -18.42 27.46 -36.68
C LYS A 399 -17.54 27.44 -35.43
N ILE A 400 -18.12 27.01 -34.31
CA ILE A 400 -17.40 26.83 -33.05
C ILE A 400 -16.73 25.45 -32.96
N PRO A 401 -15.66 25.31 -32.17
CA PRO A 401 -14.96 24.03 -31.99
C PRO A 401 -15.86 22.91 -31.44
N ASP A 402 -15.59 21.66 -31.80
CA ASP A 402 -16.36 20.48 -31.39
C ASP A 402 -16.37 20.29 -29.86
N LEU A 403 -15.24 20.53 -29.20
CA LEU A 403 -15.17 20.55 -27.72
C LEU A 403 -16.22 21.50 -27.13
N MET A 404 -16.32 22.70 -27.68
CA MET A 404 -17.23 23.72 -27.21
C MET A 404 -18.70 23.34 -27.47
N VAL A 405 -19.00 22.75 -28.63
CA VAL A 405 -20.34 22.22 -28.93
C VAL A 405 -20.75 21.15 -27.92
N LYS A 406 -19.85 20.22 -27.60
CA LYS A 406 -20.09 19.14 -26.63
C LYS A 406 -20.30 19.69 -25.21
N LEU A 407 -19.50 20.68 -24.79
CA LEU A 407 -19.67 21.35 -23.49
C LEU A 407 -21.00 22.09 -23.40
N GLN A 408 -21.39 22.83 -24.44
CA GLN A 408 -22.68 23.53 -24.48
C GLN A 408 -23.87 22.56 -24.38
N LYS A 409 -23.81 21.45 -25.12
CA LYS A 409 -24.83 20.39 -25.03
C LYS A 409 -24.89 19.76 -23.65
N ALA A 410 -23.74 19.51 -23.00
CA ALA A 410 -23.70 18.97 -21.65
C ALA A 410 -24.34 19.91 -20.62
N VAL A 411 -24.10 21.22 -20.74
CA VAL A 411 -24.74 22.23 -19.87
C VAL A 411 -26.24 22.33 -20.15
N GLN A 412 -26.66 22.30 -21.42
CA GLN A 412 -28.07 22.29 -21.79
C GLN A 412 -28.82 21.07 -21.24
N ALA A 413 -28.19 19.89 -21.26
CA ALA A 413 -28.77 18.67 -20.71
C ALA A 413 -29.02 18.75 -19.19
N VAL A 414 -28.25 19.54 -18.45
CA VAL A 414 -28.53 19.82 -17.03
C VAL A 414 -29.74 20.74 -16.88
N ASP A 415 -29.87 21.77 -17.72
CA ASP A 415 -31.04 22.67 -17.69
C ASP A 415 -32.34 21.93 -18.04
N GLU A 416 -32.26 20.94 -18.92
CA GLU A 416 -33.37 20.03 -19.28
C GLU A 416 -33.64 18.94 -18.22
N LYS A 417 -32.91 18.97 -17.09
CA LYS A 417 -32.97 17.97 -16.00
C LYS A 417 -32.63 16.53 -16.43
N THR A 418 -31.97 16.37 -17.57
CA THR A 418 -31.48 15.07 -18.07
C THR A 418 -30.21 14.65 -17.33
N PHE A 419 -29.35 15.61 -16.94
CA PHE A 419 -28.11 15.38 -16.19
C PHE A 419 -28.12 16.01 -14.80
N THR A 420 -27.44 15.37 -13.86
CA THR A 420 -27.07 15.97 -12.57
C THR A 420 -25.81 16.82 -12.70
N GLU A 421 -25.56 17.71 -11.73
CA GLU A 421 -24.36 18.54 -11.72
C GLU A 421 -23.06 17.72 -11.60
N LEU A 422 -23.12 16.59 -10.89
CA LEU A 422 -22.03 15.63 -10.81
C LEU A 422 -21.70 15.04 -12.19
N VAL A 423 -22.72 14.63 -12.96
CA VAL A 423 -22.53 14.10 -14.32
C VAL A 423 -21.92 15.16 -15.23
N LEU A 424 -22.37 16.42 -15.15
CA LEU A 424 -21.77 17.52 -15.90
C LEU A 424 -20.29 17.71 -15.57
N ASN A 425 -19.91 17.66 -14.29
CA ASN A 425 -18.52 17.77 -13.87
C ASN A 425 -17.64 16.63 -14.40
N LYS A 426 -18.11 15.37 -14.29
CA LYS A 426 -17.38 14.21 -14.83
C LYS A 426 -17.29 14.28 -16.37
N GLN A 427 -18.38 14.63 -17.05
CA GLN A 427 -18.40 14.79 -18.50
C GLN A 427 -17.44 15.90 -18.97
N THR A 428 -17.39 17.03 -18.25
CA THR A 428 -16.44 18.11 -18.53
C THR A 428 -15.01 17.60 -18.43
N LYS A 429 -14.67 16.89 -17.35
CA LYS A 429 -13.33 16.32 -17.15
C LYS A 429 -12.95 15.36 -18.28
N VAL A 430 -13.86 14.46 -18.67
CA VAL A 430 -13.64 13.51 -19.78
C VAL A 430 -13.38 14.23 -21.09
N LEU A 431 -14.17 15.25 -21.42
CA LEU A 431 -14.00 16.02 -22.66
C LEU A 431 -12.66 16.78 -22.70
N ILE A 432 -12.27 17.41 -21.60
CA ILE A 432 -10.97 18.09 -21.50
C ILE A 432 -9.82 17.09 -21.64
N GLU A 433 -9.89 15.94 -20.98
CA GLU A 433 -8.88 14.88 -21.08
C GLU A 433 -8.80 14.26 -22.48
N GLU A 434 -9.94 14.02 -23.15
CA GLU A 434 -10.00 13.55 -24.53
C GLU A 434 -9.24 14.51 -25.45
N TRP A 435 -9.52 15.81 -25.34
CA TRP A 435 -8.87 16.84 -26.17
C TRP A 435 -7.40 17.04 -25.82
N LYS A 436 -7.04 16.95 -24.53
CA LYS A 436 -5.64 16.97 -24.08
C LYS A 436 -4.85 15.84 -24.77
N ASN A 437 -5.39 14.62 -24.75
CA ASN A 437 -4.75 13.46 -25.35
C ASN A 437 -4.67 13.56 -26.88
N LYS A 438 -5.69 14.13 -27.54
CA LYS A 438 -5.62 14.45 -28.98
C LYS A 438 -4.46 15.40 -29.29
N VAL A 439 -4.30 16.46 -28.51
CA VAL A 439 -3.21 17.45 -28.70
C VAL A 439 -1.84 16.83 -28.44
N ILE A 440 -1.66 16.06 -27.35
CA ILE A 440 -0.40 15.35 -27.06
C ILE A 440 -0.04 14.38 -28.19
N CYS A 441 -1.02 13.62 -28.70
CA CYS A 441 -0.82 12.72 -29.83
C CYS A 441 -0.37 13.49 -31.10
N LEU A 442 -0.96 14.66 -31.36
CA LEU A 442 -0.56 15.53 -32.47
C LEU A 442 0.83 16.15 -32.28
N ASN A 443 1.25 16.42 -31.05
CA ASN A 443 2.58 16.97 -30.73
C ASN A 443 3.70 15.93 -30.90
N HIS A 444 3.42 14.65 -30.63
CA HIS A 444 4.35 13.56 -30.91
C HIS A 444 4.59 13.34 -32.43
N ALA A 445 3.68 13.81 -33.28
CA ALA A 445 3.81 13.67 -34.73
C ALA A 445 4.77 14.71 -35.32
N LYS A 446 6.05 14.33 -35.48
CA LYS A 446 7.12 15.22 -35.98
C LYS A 446 6.98 15.68 -37.44
N SER A 447 6.15 15.01 -38.26
CA SER A 447 5.97 15.32 -39.68
C SER A 447 4.60 15.91 -39.97
N GLY A 448 4.56 17.02 -40.71
CA GLY A 448 3.32 17.70 -41.09
C GLY A 448 2.34 16.83 -41.91
N SER A 449 2.86 15.89 -42.71
CA SER A 449 2.01 14.95 -43.47
C SER A 449 1.35 13.91 -42.57
N VAL A 450 2.06 13.46 -41.52
CA VAL A 450 1.53 12.54 -40.50
C VAL A 450 0.53 13.27 -39.62
N GLN A 451 0.83 14.49 -39.20
CA GLN A 451 -0.07 15.33 -38.41
C GLN A 451 -1.39 15.60 -39.15
N ALA A 452 -1.36 15.86 -40.47
CA ALA A 452 -2.56 16.04 -41.28
C ALA A 452 -3.43 14.77 -41.36
N LYS A 453 -2.81 13.58 -41.44
CA LYS A 453 -3.53 12.30 -41.39
C LYS A 453 -4.12 12.03 -40.00
N LEU A 454 -3.36 12.30 -38.93
CA LEU A 454 -3.83 12.14 -37.54
C LEU A 454 -4.99 13.06 -37.21
N LYS A 455 -4.98 14.32 -37.68
CA LYS A 455 -6.12 15.24 -37.50
C LYS A 455 -7.42 14.64 -38.06
N LYS A 456 -7.36 13.99 -39.23
CA LYS A 456 -8.52 13.30 -39.83
C LYS A 456 -8.99 12.12 -38.98
N VAL A 457 -8.06 11.29 -38.48
CA VAL A 457 -8.38 10.12 -37.65
C VAL A 457 -8.97 10.52 -36.29
N LEU A 458 -8.42 11.55 -35.66
CA LEU A 458 -8.87 12.06 -34.35
C LEU A 458 -10.14 12.93 -34.45
N GLY A 459 -10.65 13.15 -35.67
CA GLY A 459 -11.84 13.96 -35.93
C GLY A 459 -11.64 15.47 -35.75
N VAL A 460 -10.39 15.95 -35.74
CA VAL A 460 -10.05 17.37 -35.57
C VAL A 460 -10.35 18.12 -36.87
N GLN A 461 -11.28 19.07 -36.80
CA GLN A 461 -11.74 19.86 -37.94
C GLN A 461 -11.01 21.22 -38.02
N PRO A 462 -11.12 21.95 -39.14
CA PRO A 462 -10.48 23.27 -39.28
C PRO A 462 -10.88 24.28 -38.20
N GLN A 463 -12.14 24.24 -37.73
CA GLN A 463 -12.62 25.12 -36.66
C GLN A 463 -12.01 24.84 -35.29
N ASP A 464 -11.41 23.66 -35.10
CA ASP A 464 -10.76 23.27 -33.84
C ASP A 464 -9.29 23.72 -33.77
N GLN A 465 -8.73 24.18 -34.89
CA GLN A 465 -7.33 24.58 -35.00
C GLN A 465 -6.91 25.65 -33.98
N PRO A 466 -7.74 26.64 -33.59
CA PRO A 466 -7.38 27.57 -32.52
C PRO A 466 -7.10 26.90 -31.17
N ILE A 467 -7.88 25.88 -30.80
CA ILE A 467 -7.67 25.11 -29.55
C ILE A 467 -6.37 24.32 -29.67
N VAL A 468 -6.17 23.62 -30.79
CA VAL A 468 -4.94 22.83 -31.01
C VAL A 468 -3.71 23.73 -30.94
N ASN A 469 -3.72 24.88 -31.62
CA ASN A 469 -2.59 25.81 -31.62
C ASN A 469 -2.25 26.30 -30.21
N TYR A 470 -3.26 26.67 -29.43
CA TYR A 470 -3.06 27.17 -28.06
C TYR A 470 -2.63 26.06 -27.09
N TRP A 471 -3.22 24.88 -27.18
CA TRP A 471 -2.91 23.79 -26.25
C TRP A 471 -1.56 23.15 -26.58
N SER A 472 -1.20 23.08 -27.87
CA SER A 472 0.09 22.54 -28.31
C SER A 472 1.30 23.33 -27.79
N THR A 473 1.15 24.63 -27.49
CA THR A 473 2.24 25.45 -26.93
C THR A 473 2.50 25.20 -25.44
N HIS A 474 1.57 24.53 -24.75
CA HIS A 474 1.62 24.35 -23.30
C HIS A 474 1.59 22.88 -22.85
N LEU A 475 1.14 21.97 -23.72
CA LEU A 475 1.15 20.53 -23.50
C LEU A 475 2.34 19.93 -24.24
N HIS A 476 3.34 19.44 -23.52
CA HIS A 476 4.51 18.77 -24.11
C HIS A 476 4.49 17.27 -23.86
#